data_AF-A0A0H3GWJ8-F1
#
_entry.id   AF-A0A0H3GWJ8-F1
#
_cell.length_a   1.000
_cell.length_b   1.000
_cell.length_c   1.000
_cell.angle_alpha   90.00
_cell.angle_beta   90.00
_cell.angle_gamma   90.00
#
_symmetry.space_group_name_H-M   'P 1'
#
loop_
_entity.id
_entity.type
_entity.pdbx_description
1 polymer ?
#
loop_
_entity_poly.entity_id
_entity_poly.type
_entity_poly.pdbx_seq_one_letter_code
_entity_poly.pdbx_strand_id
1 'polypeptide(L)'
;MTTMQVIIGALLLAEATFSGLAEASRPDLSGLYQILENRLVQSGGAHSLVPQTSREEHDLLPQHTDTAPVMHTVTSGRDLLDQAKVLAKYLRECPGGWLAGHHLMKSVRWDTLTELPPLDASGRTRLLPPKPESKAHLKRLYLQKSWSELLEHTDTLLAQGVNHLWLDVQWYAWQALLKLDADSVRADILCRDMKGLLARLPGLETLAFNDGTPFADEVTLNWLNERVLDEMAGWQDEPVMAATTADEVLSLEPEVLTRADDEGIESALNWLQAQPGYTTSRNRWLMRLLMARVSEQYGKNEMALHLLAELDSRAREMTLEQWKPELIFEVKARRLRLLRGKAGRSEAEKNRLLPEMESLLAGLIALDPARAAVLCA
;
A
#
# COMPACT_ATOMS: atom_id res chain seq x y z
N MET A 1 25.96 -3.76 22.86
CA MET A 1 26.06 -2.43 22.23
C MET A 1 26.28 -2.64 20.75
N THR A 2 25.58 -1.90 19.89
CA THR A 2 25.83 -2.00 18.45
C THR A 2 27.28 -1.60 18.16
N THR A 3 27.93 -2.22 17.18
CA THR A 3 29.29 -1.86 16.74
C THR A 3 29.46 -0.35 16.51
N MET A 4 28.38 0.33 16.11
CA MET A 4 28.34 1.79 15.97
C MET A 4 28.47 2.54 17.30
N GLN A 5 27.78 2.13 18.36
CA GLN A 5 27.94 2.73 19.69
C GLN A 5 29.38 2.57 20.20
N VAL A 6 30.02 1.45 19.89
CA VAL A 6 31.44 1.22 20.23
C VAL A 6 32.34 2.18 19.44
N ILE A 7 32.10 2.37 18.14
CA ILE A 7 32.87 3.33 17.33
C ILE A 7 32.68 4.77 17.82
N ILE A 8 31.43 5.18 18.10
CA ILE A 8 31.13 6.51 18.65
C ILE A 8 31.82 6.68 20.01
N GLY A 9 31.72 5.69 20.89
CA GLY A 9 32.39 5.69 22.19
C GLY A 9 33.91 5.77 22.07
N ALA A 10 34.51 5.04 21.12
CA ALA A 10 35.94 5.08 20.84
C ALA A 10 36.39 6.45 20.32
N LEU A 11 35.61 7.11 19.46
CA LEU A 11 35.90 8.46 18.99
C LEU A 11 35.79 9.48 20.12
N LEU A 12 34.77 9.40 20.98
CA LEU A 12 34.64 10.26 22.16
C LEU A 12 35.81 10.07 23.14
N LEU A 13 36.25 8.83 23.34
CA LEU A 13 37.43 8.51 24.14
C LEU A 13 38.70 9.08 23.51
N ALA A 14 38.86 8.98 22.19
CA ALA A 14 39.99 9.55 21.47
C ALA A 14 40.00 11.09 21.57
N GLU A 15 38.85 11.74 21.44
CA GLU A 15 38.73 13.19 21.60
C GLU A 15 39.10 13.63 23.03
N ALA A 16 38.64 12.88 24.04
CA ALA A 16 39.02 13.11 25.42
C ALA A 16 40.54 12.97 25.65
N THR A 17 41.21 12.00 25.03
CA THR A 17 42.67 11.88 25.14
C THR A 17 43.41 12.97 24.37
N PHE A 18 42.90 13.39 23.21
CA PHE A 18 43.49 14.48 22.43
C PHE A 18 43.27 15.86 23.06
N SER A 19 42.27 16.02 23.92
CA SER A 19 42.06 17.29 24.65
C SER A 19 43.27 17.69 25.51
N GLY A 20 44.06 16.74 26.00
CA GLY A 20 45.29 16.98 26.77
C GLY A 20 46.50 17.39 25.93
N LEU A 21 46.44 17.26 24.60
CA LEU A 21 47.50 17.70 23.69
C LEU A 21 47.38 19.20 23.42
N ALA A 22 48.53 19.83 23.14
CA ALA A 22 48.57 21.20 22.63
C ALA A 22 47.75 21.28 21.33
N GLU A 23 47.03 22.40 21.14
CA GLU A 23 46.05 22.56 20.07
C GLU A 23 46.62 22.30 18.66
N ALA A 24 47.87 22.71 18.42
CA ALA A 24 48.58 22.48 17.16
C ALA A 24 48.91 20.99 16.87
N SER A 25 48.87 20.13 17.89
CA SER A 25 49.20 18.69 17.79
C SER A 25 47.96 17.80 17.79
N ARG A 26 46.75 18.37 17.85
CA ARG A 26 45.50 17.58 17.87
C ARG A 26 45.20 17.08 16.45
N PRO A 27 45.00 15.77 16.26
CA PRO A 27 44.58 15.25 14.95
C PRO A 27 43.16 15.73 14.62
N ASP A 28 42.94 16.15 13.37
CA ASP A 28 41.62 16.51 12.88
C ASP A 28 40.78 15.24 12.60
N LEU A 29 39.74 15.03 13.41
CA LEU A 29 38.82 13.90 13.28
C LEU A 29 37.60 14.24 12.39
N SER A 30 37.50 15.45 11.84
CA SER A 30 36.35 15.91 11.05
C SER A 30 36.05 14.99 9.87
N GLY A 31 37.08 14.48 9.19
CA GLY A 31 36.92 13.50 8.11
C GLY A 31 36.32 12.17 8.58
N LEU A 32 36.69 11.68 9.77
CA LEU A 32 36.13 10.46 10.35
C LEU A 32 34.67 10.67 10.77
N TYR A 33 34.35 11.83 11.35
CA TYR A 33 32.97 12.20 11.70
C TYR A 33 32.09 12.24 10.47
N GLN A 34 32.54 12.89 9.39
CA GLN A 34 31.78 12.96 8.15
C GLN A 34 31.56 11.58 7.52
N ILE A 35 32.58 10.71 7.54
CA ILE A 35 32.46 9.33 7.03
C ILE A 35 31.49 8.53 7.89
N LEU A 36 31.57 8.66 9.22
CA LEU A 36 30.71 7.94 10.15
C LEU A 36 29.26 8.37 10.02
N GLU A 37 29.02 9.68 9.95
CA GLU A 37 27.69 10.26 9.74
C GLU A 37 27.09 9.77 8.41
N ASN A 38 27.87 9.82 7.31
CA ASN A 38 27.41 9.33 6.02
C ASN A 38 27.05 7.84 6.05
N ARG A 39 27.89 6.98 6.66
CA ARG A 39 27.59 5.55 6.81
C ARG A 39 26.38 5.29 7.70
N LEU A 40 26.22 6.09 8.76
CA LEU A 40 25.10 5.98 9.67
C LEU A 40 23.78 6.27 8.94
N VAL A 41 23.72 7.36 8.20
CA VAL A 41 22.54 7.73 7.40
C VAL A 41 22.25 6.66 6.33
N GLN A 42 23.28 6.16 5.65
CA GLN A 42 23.13 5.06 4.68
C GLN A 42 22.65 3.75 5.32
N SER A 43 22.95 3.53 6.60
CA SER A 43 22.56 2.32 7.33
C SER A 43 21.20 2.43 8.02
N GLY A 44 20.47 3.53 7.84
CA GLY A 44 19.15 3.76 8.45
C GLY A 44 19.15 4.51 9.79
N GLY A 45 20.27 5.16 10.16
CA GLY A 45 20.36 5.94 11.39
C GLY A 45 20.84 5.16 12.62
N ALA A 46 21.12 5.89 13.72
CA ALA A 46 21.71 5.33 14.94
C ALA A 46 20.80 4.32 15.66
N HIS A 47 19.50 4.41 15.41
CA HIS A 47 18.47 3.59 16.06
C HIS A 47 18.04 2.38 15.21
N SER A 48 18.63 2.17 14.03
CA SER A 48 18.30 1.03 13.18
C SER A 48 18.68 -0.29 13.85
N LEU A 49 17.70 -1.19 14.03
CA LEU A 49 17.92 -2.52 14.61
C LEU A 49 18.76 -3.41 13.68
N VAL A 50 18.49 -3.34 12.38
CA VAL A 50 19.23 -4.03 11.31
C VAL A 50 19.81 -2.99 10.36
N PRO A 51 21.10 -3.08 9.96
CA PRO A 51 21.66 -2.16 8.98
C PRO A 51 20.90 -2.22 7.66
N GLN A 52 20.51 -1.06 7.12
CA GLN A 52 19.81 -0.98 5.84
C GLN A 52 20.70 -1.40 4.67
N THR A 53 22.02 -1.18 4.79
CA THR A 53 23.04 -1.68 3.88
C THR A 53 23.66 -2.97 4.38
N SER A 54 23.93 -3.89 3.46
CA SER A 54 24.67 -5.13 3.72
C SER A 54 26.02 -5.15 3.02
N ARG A 55 27.00 -5.91 3.56
CA ARG A 55 28.16 -6.32 2.76
C ARG A 55 27.66 -7.05 1.52
N GLU A 56 28.23 -6.64 0.40
CA GLU A 56 28.16 -7.36 -0.85
C GLU A 56 29.02 -8.61 -0.72
N GLU A 57 28.50 -9.76 -1.13
CA GLU A 57 29.31 -10.96 -1.32
C GLU A 57 30.20 -10.70 -2.55
N HIS A 58 31.36 -10.08 -2.33
CA HIS A 58 32.49 -10.30 -3.23
C HIS A 58 32.79 -11.80 -3.19
N ASP A 59 33.10 -12.39 -4.34
CA ASP A 59 33.48 -13.80 -4.58
C ASP A 59 34.59 -14.32 -3.63
N LEU A 60 34.30 -14.38 -2.34
CA LEU A 60 35.04 -15.15 -1.38
C LEU A 60 34.65 -16.58 -1.70
N LEU A 61 35.59 -17.25 -2.38
CA LEU A 61 35.63 -18.69 -2.57
C LEU A 61 34.93 -19.40 -1.40
N PRO A 62 34.00 -20.33 -1.67
CA PRO A 62 33.30 -21.04 -0.61
C PRO A 62 34.34 -21.72 0.28
N GLN A 63 34.61 -21.10 1.43
CA GLN A 63 35.35 -21.76 2.48
C GLN A 63 34.39 -22.83 2.99
N HIS A 64 34.58 -24.04 2.49
CA HIS A 64 34.01 -25.27 3.03
C HIS A 64 34.53 -25.44 4.46
N THR A 65 33.98 -24.68 5.39
CA THR A 65 34.06 -25.00 6.79
C THR A 65 32.74 -25.65 7.15
N ASP A 66 32.72 -26.99 7.12
CA ASP A 66 31.71 -27.88 7.71
C ASP A 66 31.61 -27.72 9.24
N THR A 67 31.86 -26.52 9.77
CA THR A 67 31.42 -26.15 11.09
C THR A 67 29.91 -26.03 11.03
N ALA A 68 29.22 -26.99 11.68
CA ALA A 68 27.84 -26.79 12.10
C ALA A 68 27.70 -25.36 12.62
N PRO A 69 26.73 -24.56 12.12
CA PRO A 69 26.62 -23.17 12.52
C PRO A 69 26.38 -23.15 14.02
N VAL A 70 27.43 -22.82 14.78
CA VAL A 70 27.26 -22.49 16.19
C VAL A 70 26.50 -21.19 16.17
N MET A 71 25.20 -21.25 16.49
CA MET A 71 24.39 -20.07 16.73
C MET A 71 25.06 -19.28 17.86
N HIS A 72 25.84 -18.28 17.47
CA HIS A 72 26.39 -17.33 18.42
C HIS A 72 25.29 -16.37 18.82
N THR A 73 25.35 -15.89 20.06
CA THR A 73 24.45 -14.85 20.55
C THR A 73 24.53 -13.64 19.63
N VAL A 74 23.39 -13.24 19.06
CA VAL A 74 23.32 -12.11 18.12
C VAL A 74 23.81 -10.84 18.82
N THR A 75 24.94 -10.29 18.35
CA THR A 75 25.58 -9.12 18.98
C THR A 75 25.33 -7.80 18.25
N SER A 76 24.87 -7.86 17.00
CA SER A 76 24.58 -6.69 16.17
C SER A 76 23.51 -7.02 15.12
N GLY A 77 22.87 -6.00 14.55
CA GLY A 77 21.94 -6.19 13.44
C GLY A 77 22.58 -6.80 12.19
N ARG A 78 23.90 -6.67 12.03
CA ARG A 78 24.64 -7.32 10.93
C ARG A 78 24.69 -8.84 11.13
N ASP A 79 25.03 -9.25 12.34
CA ASP A 79 25.06 -10.66 12.76
C ASP A 79 23.65 -11.28 12.63
N LEU A 80 22.60 -10.56 13.07
CA LEU A 80 21.22 -10.97 12.86
C LEU A 80 20.91 -11.25 11.38
N LEU A 81 21.30 -10.34 10.50
CA LEU A 81 21.03 -10.46 9.08
C LEU A 81 21.82 -11.61 8.42
N ASP A 82 23.09 -11.78 8.79
CA ASP A 82 23.92 -12.87 8.27
C ASP A 82 23.38 -14.24 8.73
N GLN A 83 22.97 -14.39 10.00
CA GLN A 83 22.31 -15.61 10.48
C GLN A 83 20.95 -15.84 9.81
N ALA A 84 20.14 -14.79 9.63
CA ALA A 84 18.84 -14.87 8.96
C ALA A 84 18.97 -15.34 7.50
N LYS A 85 20.01 -14.92 6.78
CA LYS A 85 20.29 -15.41 5.41
C LYS A 85 20.53 -16.91 5.36
N VAL A 86 21.32 -17.44 6.30
CA VAL A 86 21.61 -18.88 6.39
C VAL A 86 20.33 -19.67 6.64
N LEU A 87 19.52 -19.24 7.61
CA LEU A 87 18.24 -19.86 7.93
C LEU A 87 17.25 -19.77 6.77
N ALA A 88 17.14 -18.61 6.13
CA ALA A 88 16.24 -18.40 5.00
C ALA A 88 16.64 -19.26 3.80
N LYS A 89 17.94 -19.46 3.56
CA LYS A 89 18.45 -20.36 2.54
C LYS A 89 18.02 -21.81 2.81
N TYR A 90 18.26 -22.31 4.03
CA TYR A 90 17.84 -23.65 4.42
C TYR A 90 16.31 -23.84 4.26
N LEU A 91 15.50 -22.87 4.69
CA LEU A 91 14.04 -22.91 4.52
C LEU A 91 13.64 -23.00 3.04
N ARG A 92 14.29 -22.26 2.13
CA ARG A 92 13.99 -22.33 0.69
C ARG A 92 14.39 -23.66 0.05
N GLU A 93 15.41 -24.35 0.57
CA GLU A 93 15.85 -25.66 0.09
C GLU A 93 14.88 -26.79 0.52
N CYS A 94 14.10 -26.58 1.57
CA CYS A 94 13.05 -27.52 1.98
C CYS A 94 11.86 -27.53 1.00
N PRO A 95 11.23 -28.70 0.72
CA PRO A 95 10.04 -28.77 -0.12
C PRO A 95 8.91 -27.86 0.39
N GLY A 96 8.41 -26.95 -0.46
CA GLY A 96 7.37 -25.98 -0.08
C GLY A 96 7.82 -24.88 0.88
N GLY A 97 9.11 -24.81 1.22
CA GLY A 97 9.63 -23.89 2.24
C GLY A 97 9.97 -22.48 1.74
N TRP A 98 9.75 -22.19 0.45
CA TRP A 98 10.04 -20.88 -0.14
C TRP A 98 9.42 -19.72 0.66
N LEU A 99 8.12 -19.84 0.98
CA LEU A 99 7.37 -18.77 1.65
C LEU A 99 7.95 -18.48 3.04
N ALA A 100 8.32 -19.52 3.79
CA ALA A 100 8.93 -19.37 5.11
C ALA A 100 10.28 -18.66 5.02
N GLY A 101 11.14 -19.04 4.07
CA GLY A 101 12.42 -18.37 3.85
C GLY A 101 12.27 -16.93 3.39
N HIS A 102 11.28 -16.65 2.55
CA HIS A 102 10.94 -15.30 2.07
C HIS A 102 10.44 -14.40 3.20
N HIS A 103 9.49 -14.90 4.01
CA HIS A 103 8.95 -14.16 5.17
C HIS A 103 9.99 -13.91 6.25
N LEU A 104 10.90 -14.86 6.51
CA LEU A 104 12.00 -14.64 7.46
C LEU A 104 12.85 -13.43 7.04
N MET A 105 13.21 -13.35 5.76
CA MET A 105 13.98 -12.21 5.25
C MET A 105 13.18 -10.91 5.30
N LYS A 106 11.89 -10.94 4.93
CA LYS A 106 11.01 -9.76 5.06
C LYS A 106 10.88 -9.31 6.51
N SER A 107 10.69 -10.20 7.47
CA SER A 107 10.57 -9.78 8.87
C SER A 107 11.83 -9.05 9.35
N VAL A 108 13.02 -9.57 9.01
CA VAL A 108 14.28 -8.93 9.38
C VAL A 108 14.50 -7.60 8.64
N ARG A 109 14.03 -7.47 7.39
CA ARG A 109 14.35 -6.32 6.51
C ARG A 109 13.26 -5.25 6.44
N TRP A 110 12.00 -5.61 6.64
CA TRP A 110 10.83 -4.74 6.53
C TRP A 110 10.23 -4.42 7.89
N ASP A 111 10.11 -5.40 8.79
CA ASP A 111 9.47 -5.15 10.09
C ASP A 111 10.40 -4.43 11.08
N THR A 112 11.69 -4.38 10.77
CA THR A 112 12.67 -3.54 11.48
C THR A 112 12.71 -2.10 10.97
N LEU A 113 12.03 -1.78 9.86
CA LEU A 113 11.82 -0.41 9.40
C LEU A 113 10.63 0.21 10.13
N THR A 114 10.92 1.11 11.07
CA THR A 114 9.91 1.83 11.85
C THR A 114 9.61 3.22 11.33
N GLU A 115 10.47 3.77 10.49
CA GLU A 115 10.34 5.11 9.89
C GLU A 115 10.82 5.09 8.43
N LEU A 116 10.38 6.09 7.65
CA LEU A 116 10.85 6.27 6.29
C LEU A 116 12.34 6.64 6.27
N PRO A 117 13.11 6.19 5.26
CA PRO A 117 14.48 6.63 5.10
C PRO A 117 14.59 8.16 5.03
N PRO A 118 15.56 8.78 5.72
CA PRO A 118 15.70 10.23 5.77
C PRO A 118 16.00 10.81 4.38
N LEU A 119 15.35 11.93 4.08
CA LEU A 119 15.50 12.65 2.82
C LEU A 119 16.56 13.75 2.93
N ASP A 120 17.23 14.03 1.82
CA ASP A 120 18.10 15.17 1.64
C ASP A 120 17.33 16.43 1.21
N ALA A 121 18.05 17.53 0.98
CA ALA A 121 17.46 18.81 0.56
C ALA A 121 16.75 18.74 -0.81
N SER A 122 17.01 17.71 -1.62
CA SER A 122 16.37 17.49 -2.91
C SER A 122 15.16 16.55 -2.84
N GLY A 123 14.79 16.09 -1.64
CA GLY A 123 13.69 15.14 -1.43
C GLY A 123 14.07 13.69 -1.76
N ARG A 124 15.36 13.37 -1.84
CA ARG A 124 15.85 12.02 -2.17
C ARG A 124 16.45 11.35 -0.95
N THR A 125 16.41 10.03 -0.89
CA THR A 125 17.11 9.30 0.17
C THR A 125 18.62 9.37 -0.07
N ARG A 126 19.42 9.18 0.99
CA ARG A 126 20.88 9.04 0.84
C ARG A 126 21.34 7.61 0.53
N LEU A 127 20.40 6.73 0.19
CA LEU A 127 20.66 5.33 -0.09
C LEU A 127 21.19 5.18 -1.51
N LEU A 128 22.17 4.28 -1.67
CA LEU A 128 22.74 3.97 -2.98
C LEU A 128 21.70 3.21 -3.84
N PRO A 129 21.58 3.51 -5.14
CA PRO A 129 20.67 2.80 -6.01
C PRO A 129 21.08 1.34 -6.19
N PRO A 130 20.13 0.49 -6.60
CA PRO A 130 20.44 -0.87 -7.05
C PRO A 130 21.45 -0.86 -8.20
N LYS A 131 22.29 -1.89 -8.26
CA LYS A 131 23.30 -2.02 -9.32
C LYS A 131 22.64 -2.11 -10.70
N PRO A 132 23.13 -1.39 -11.72
CA PRO A 132 22.62 -1.50 -13.09
C PRO A 132 22.62 -2.94 -13.62
N GLU A 133 23.61 -3.74 -13.24
CA GLU A 133 23.74 -5.14 -13.62
C GLU A 133 22.61 -5.99 -13.02
N SER A 134 22.24 -5.77 -11.76
CA SER A 134 21.11 -6.44 -11.11
C SER A 134 19.79 -6.11 -11.80
N LYS A 135 19.57 -4.84 -12.17
CA LYS A 135 18.41 -4.40 -12.95
C LYS A 135 18.36 -5.03 -14.34
N ALA A 136 19.50 -5.07 -15.03
CA ALA A 136 19.61 -5.73 -16.32
C ALA A 136 19.36 -7.25 -16.21
N HIS A 137 19.79 -7.88 -15.12
CA HIS A 137 19.62 -9.31 -14.90
C HIS A 137 18.17 -9.70 -14.62
N LEU A 138 17.47 -8.99 -13.71
CA LEU A 138 16.02 -9.18 -13.49
C LEU A 138 15.23 -9.07 -14.80
N LYS A 139 15.50 -8.01 -15.59
CA LYS A 139 14.84 -7.79 -16.87
C LYS A 139 15.11 -8.92 -17.86
N ARG A 140 16.34 -9.44 -17.90
CA ARG A 140 16.72 -10.57 -18.77
C ARG A 140 15.96 -11.83 -18.39
N LEU A 141 15.95 -12.22 -17.11
CA LEU A 141 15.25 -13.41 -16.61
C LEU A 141 13.75 -13.33 -16.89
N TYR A 142 13.15 -12.14 -16.69
CA TYR A 142 11.75 -11.89 -17.01
C TYR A 142 11.44 -12.08 -18.51
N LEU A 143 12.24 -11.47 -19.39
CA LEU A 143 12.04 -11.59 -20.84
C LEU A 143 12.27 -13.03 -21.35
N GLN A 144 13.19 -13.76 -20.72
CA GLN A 144 13.44 -15.18 -21.01
C GLN A 144 12.40 -16.11 -20.40
N LYS A 145 11.47 -15.58 -19.58
CA LYS A 145 10.46 -16.35 -18.84
C LYS A 145 11.08 -17.41 -17.92
N SER A 146 12.28 -17.15 -17.42
CA SER A 146 12.97 -18.01 -16.45
C SER A 146 12.41 -17.77 -15.05
N TRP A 147 11.16 -18.18 -14.81
CA TRP A 147 10.42 -17.79 -13.60
C TRP A 147 11.05 -18.30 -12.31
N SER A 148 11.57 -19.53 -12.28
CA SER A 148 12.24 -20.08 -11.10
C SER A 148 13.50 -19.30 -10.73
N GLU A 149 14.38 -19.07 -11.71
CA GLU A 149 15.61 -18.29 -11.53
C GLU A 149 15.29 -16.82 -11.18
N LEU A 150 14.23 -16.26 -11.77
CA LEU A 150 13.76 -14.91 -11.45
C LEU A 150 13.37 -14.81 -9.97
N LEU A 151 12.60 -15.77 -9.47
CA LEU A 151 12.18 -15.82 -8.07
C LEU A 151 13.38 -15.96 -7.13
N GLU A 152 14.29 -16.89 -7.40
CA GLU A 152 15.52 -17.07 -6.63
C GLU A 152 16.40 -15.81 -6.62
N HIS A 153 16.50 -15.12 -7.75
CA HIS A 153 17.25 -13.88 -7.84
C HIS A 153 16.59 -12.75 -7.02
N THR A 154 15.26 -12.68 -6.99
CA THR A 154 14.56 -11.67 -6.16
C THR A 154 14.84 -11.86 -4.67
N ASP A 155 14.89 -13.10 -4.18
CA ASP A 155 15.25 -13.40 -2.78
C ASP A 155 16.70 -13.04 -2.47
N THR A 156 17.60 -13.30 -3.42
CA THR A 156 19.02 -12.92 -3.31
C THR A 156 19.16 -11.40 -3.19
N LEU A 157 18.45 -10.66 -4.05
CA LEU A 157 18.46 -9.19 -4.01
C LEU A 157 17.88 -8.67 -2.70
N LEU A 158 16.73 -9.18 -2.24
CA LEU A 158 16.11 -8.77 -0.97
C LEU A 158 17.10 -8.85 0.22
N ALA A 159 17.96 -9.86 0.22
CA ALA A 159 18.98 -10.07 1.24
C ALA A 159 20.24 -9.18 1.10
N GLN A 160 20.42 -8.49 -0.03
CA GLN A 160 21.62 -7.72 -0.36
C GLN A 160 21.37 -6.21 -0.36
N GLY A 161 22.40 -5.44 0.01
CA GLY A 161 22.38 -3.97 -0.04
C GLY A 161 21.12 -3.36 0.58
N VAL A 162 20.59 -2.32 -0.07
CA VAL A 162 19.33 -1.64 0.26
C VAL A 162 18.16 -2.13 -0.62
N ASN A 163 18.35 -3.20 -1.38
CA ASN A 163 17.38 -3.69 -2.37
C ASN A 163 16.03 -4.13 -1.77
N HIS A 164 15.93 -4.28 -0.45
CA HIS A 164 14.65 -4.52 0.21
C HIS A 164 13.69 -3.33 0.14
N LEU A 165 14.20 -2.12 -0.17
CA LEU A 165 13.42 -0.91 -0.46
C LEU A 165 13.17 -0.73 -1.96
N TRP A 166 13.79 -1.56 -2.81
CA TRP A 166 13.55 -1.54 -4.25
C TRP A 166 12.29 -2.35 -4.56
N LEU A 167 11.16 -1.67 -4.61
CA LEU A 167 9.84 -2.29 -4.71
C LEU A 167 9.63 -3.00 -6.06
N ASP A 168 10.36 -2.63 -7.12
CA ASP A 168 10.32 -3.38 -8.39
C ASP A 168 10.71 -4.85 -8.20
N VAL A 169 11.59 -5.18 -7.24
CA VAL A 169 11.95 -6.57 -6.92
C VAL A 169 10.71 -7.37 -6.52
N GLN A 170 9.77 -6.74 -5.82
CA GLN A 170 8.54 -7.38 -5.36
C GLN A 170 7.55 -7.59 -6.52
N TRP A 171 7.53 -6.67 -7.49
CA TRP A 171 6.77 -6.87 -8.73
C TRP A 171 7.31 -8.06 -9.54
N TYR A 172 8.63 -8.20 -9.67
CA TYR A 172 9.24 -9.37 -10.34
C TYR A 172 8.95 -10.67 -9.61
N ALA A 173 9.05 -10.69 -8.27
CA ALA A 173 8.70 -11.85 -7.46
C ALA A 173 7.22 -12.23 -7.65
N TRP A 174 6.32 -11.25 -7.62
CA TRP A 174 4.90 -11.46 -7.86
C TRP A 174 4.61 -12.04 -9.25
N GLN A 175 5.25 -11.50 -10.30
CA GLN A 175 5.15 -12.04 -11.66
C GLN A 175 5.63 -13.49 -11.74
N ALA A 176 6.75 -13.82 -11.09
CA ALA A 176 7.28 -15.17 -11.08
C ALA A 176 6.32 -16.15 -10.39
N LEU A 177 5.76 -15.77 -9.24
CA LEU A 177 4.79 -16.60 -8.50
C LEU A 177 3.55 -16.91 -9.33
N LEU A 178 2.96 -15.91 -9.99
CA LEU A 178 1.80 -16.09 -10.86
C LEU A 178 2.06 -17.02 -12.06
N LYS A 179 3.32 -17.24 -12.42
CA LYS A 179 3.69 -18.11 -13.55
C LYS A 179 4.17 -19.49 -13.13
N LEU A 180 4.67 -19.61 -11.90
CA LEU A 180 5.13 -20.88 -11.32
C LEU A 180 3.99 -21.65 -10.66
N ASP A 181 3.09 -20.95 -9.97
CA ASP A 181 2.03 -21.57 -9.19
C ASP A 181 0.78 -21.82 -10.02
N ALA A 182 0.08 -22.92 -9.68
CA ALA A 182 -1.22 -23.23 -10.25
C ALA A 182 -2.33 -22.33 -9.69
N ASP A 183 -2.12 -21.79 -8.49
CA ASP A 183 -3.01 -20.85 -7.80
C ASP A 183 -2.31 -19.52 -7.52
N SER A 184 -3.07 -18.53 -7.04
CA SER A 184 -2.53 -17.20 -6.69
C SER A 184 -2.09 -17.08 -5.23
N VAL A 185 -2.09 -18.15 -4.44
CA VAL A 185 -2.03 -18.05 -2.97
C VAL A 185 -0.77 -17.33 -2.50
N ARG A 186 0.41 -17.73 -3.00
CA ARG A 186 1.68 -17.08 -2.63
C ARG A 186 1.79 -15.65 -3.16
N ALA A 187 1.25 -15.40 -4.36
CA ALA A 187 1.22 -14.07 -4.95
C ALA A 187 0.34 -13.12 -4.13
N ASP A 188 -0.82 -13.58 -3.65
CA ASP A 188 -1.74 -12.82 -2.82
C ASP A 188 -1.17 -12.55 -1.43
N ILE A 189 -0.45 -13.52 -0.84
CA ILE A 189 0.30 -13.31 0.42
C ILE A 189 1.36 -12.21 0.23
N LEU A 190 2.13 -12.25 -0.86
CA LEU A 190 3.11 -11.19 -1.17
C LEU A 190 2.46 -9.81 -1.25
N CYS A 191 1.29 -9.70 -1.90
CA CYS A 191 0.52 -8.45 -1.96
C CYS A 191 0.08 -7.98 -0.56
N ARG A 192 -0.39 -8.89 0.30
CA ARG A 192 -0.79 -8.55 1.69
C ARG A 192 0.40 -8.07 2.52
N ASP A 193 1.56 -8.70 2.39
CA ASP A 193 2.79 -8.24 3.05
C ASP A 193 3.16 -6.83 2.62
N MET A 194 3.08 -6.56 1.30
CA MET A 194 3.37 -5.24 0.76
C MET A 194 2.38 -4.20 1.27
N LYS A 195 1.09 -4.56 1.36
CA LYS A 195 0.06 -3.68 1.93
C LYS A 195 0.37 -3.34 3.39
N GLY A 196 0.80 -4.32 4.18
CA GLY A 196 1.24 -4.13 5.56
C GLY A 196 2.43 -3.18 5.66
N LEU A 197 3.44 -3.33 4.80
CA LEU A 197 4.59 -2.43 4.76
C LEU A 197 4.18 -0.98 4.45
N LEU A 198 3.40 -0.78 3.38
CA LEU A 198 2.99 0.56 2.93
C LEU A 198 2.02 1.24 3.92
N ALA A 199 1.20 0.46 4.63
CA ALA A 199 0.36 1.00 5.71
C ALA A 199 1.20 1.49 6.91
N ARG A 200 2.31 0.80 7.23
CA ARG A 200 3.23 1.23 8.30
C ARG A 200 4.13 2.40 7.88
N LEU A 201 4.46 2.49 6.59
CA LEU A 201 5.35 3.49 6.02
C LEU A 201 4.68 4.23 4.84
N PRO A 202 3.69 5.10 5.11
CA PRO A 202 2.94 5.77 4.05
C PRO A 202 3.84 6.63 3.16
N GLY A 203 3.73 6.48 1.84
CA GLY A 203 4.51 7.23 0.87
C GLY A 203 5.89 6.64 0.56
N LEU A 204 6.24 5.49 1.15
CA LEU A 204 7.48 4.76 0.84
C LEU A 204 7.65 4.52 -0.67
N GLU A 205 6.56 4.20 -1.35
CA GLU A 205 6.50 3.95 -2.79
C GLU A 205 6.83 5.17 -3.65
N THR A 206 6.76 6.38 -3.07
CA THR A 206 7.07 7.64 -3.76
C THR A 206 8.52 8.08 -3.61
N LEU A 207 9.31 7.37 -2.80
CA LEU A 207 10.70 7.72 -2.52
C LEU A 207 11.65 7.29 -3.65
N ALA A 208 12.83 7.90 -3.65
CA ALA A 208 13.89 7.61 -4.60
C ALA A 208 15.25 7.45 -3.91
N PHE A 209 16.13 6.66 -4.54
CA PHE A 209 17.55 6.56 -4.20
C PHE A 209 18.28 7.89 -4.45
N ASN A 210 19.54 7.98 -4.03
CA ASN A 210 20.30 9.24 -4.07
C ASN A 210 20.53 9.79 -5.50
N ASP A 211 20.56 8.93 -6.51
CA ASP A 211 20.69 9.29 -7.93
C ASP A 211 19.35 9.75 -8.55
N GLY A 212 18.24 9.59 -7.83
CA GLY A 212 16.88 9.86 -8.30
C GLY A 212 16.18 8.64 -8.91
N THR A 213 16.80 7.45 -8.93
CA THR A 213 16.12 6.21 -9.30
C THR A 213 14.97 5.98 -8.30
N PRO A 214 13.71 5.83 -8.75
CA PRO A 214 12.59 5.64 -7.84
C PRO A 214 12.62 4.24 -7.21
N PHE A 215 12.03 4.10 -6.02
CA PHE A 215 11.85 2.80 -5.37
C PHE A 215 10.90 1.89 -6.15
N ALA A 216 9.89 2.48 -6.80
CA ALA A 216 8.96 1.82 -7.70
C ALA A 216 8.90 2.58 -9.03
N ASP A 217 9.12 1.89 -10.13
CA ASP A 217 8.88 2.47 -11.46
C ASP A 217 7.37 2.59 -11.75
N GLU A 218 7.01 3.19 -12.90
CA GLU A 218 5.60 3.41 -13.25
C GLU A 218 4.79 2.11 -13.34
N VAL A 219 5.40 1.00 -13.76
CA VAL A 219 4.73 -0.31 -13.87
C VAL A 219 4.47 -0.86 -12.47
N THR A 220 5.47 -0.80 -11.60
CA THR A 220 5.35 -1.21 -10.19
C THR A 220 4.34 -0.34 -9.45
N LEU A 221 4.35 0.98 -9.65
CA LEU A 221 3.39 1.90 -9.04
C LEU A 221 1.95 1.60 -9.46
N ASN A 222 1.71 1.31 -10.74
CA ASN A 222 0.37 0.91 -11.21
C ASN A 222 -0.05 -0.42 -10.57
N TRP A 223 0.83 -1.41 -10.52
CA TRP A 223 0.56 -2.68 -9.84
C TRP A 223 0.27 -2.50 -8.34
N LEU A 224 1.03 -1.66 -7.65
CA LEU A 224 0.78 -1.33 -6.25
C LEU A 224 -0.61 -0.74 -6.06
N ASN A 225 -1.00 0.24 -6.89
CA ASN A 225 -2.33 0.87 -6.81
C ASN A 225 -3.47 -0.11 -7.10
N GLU A 226 -3.31 -1.03 -8.05
CA GLU A 226 -4.37 -1.96 -8.47
C GLU A 226 -4.49 -3.23 -7.61
N ARG A 227 -3.38 -3.71 -7.04
CA ARG A 227 -3.34 -5.04 -6.38
C ARG A 227 -3.00 -5.01 -4.90
N VAL A 228 -2.39 -3.94 -4.43
CA VAL A 228 -1.87 -3.85 -3.05
C VAL A 228 -2.62 -2.79 -2.26
N LEU A 229 -2.59 -1.56 -2.75
CA LEU A 229 -3.19 -0.38 -2.13
C LEU A 229 -4.68 -0.26 -2.45
N ASP A 230 -5.23 -1.12 -3.31
CA ASP A 230 -6.62 -1.02 -3.70
C ASP A 230 -7.53 -1.15 -2.46
N GLU A 231 -7.89 0.01 -1.90
CA GLU A 231 -8.91 0.17 -0.88
C GLU A 231 -10.28 -0.21 -1.43
N MET A 232 -10.39 -0.48 -2.74
CA MET A 232 -11.57 -1.11 -3.33
C MET A 232 -11.75 -2.56 -2.86
N ALA A 233 -10.77 -3.18 -2.18
CA ALA A 233 -11.06 -4.34 -1.33
C ALA A 233 -11.97 -3.97 -0.14
N GLY A 234 -11.92 -2.73 0.37
CA GLY A 234 -12.97 -2.18 1.23
C GLY A 234 -14.31 -1.96 0.50
N TRP A 235 -14.34 -2.02 -0.83
CA TRP A 235 -15.59 -2.04 -1.61
C TRP A 235 -16.05 -3.46 -1.96
N GLN A 236 -15.24 -4.51 -1.76
CA GLN A 236 -15.65 -5.89 -2.03
C GLN A 236 -15.56 -6.86 -0.83
N ASP A 237 -14.86 -6.53 0.25
CA ASP A 237 -14.53 -7.50 1.29
C ASP A 237 -14.37 -6.85 2.68
N GLU A 238 -15.28 -5.95 3.06
CA GLU A 238 -15.71 -6.00 4.47
C GLU A 238 -16.43 -7.34 4.61
N PRO A 239 -15.89 -8.32 5.37
CA PRO A 239 -16.53 -9.60 5.55
C PRO A 239 -17.66 -9.44 6.56
N VAL A 240 -18.63 -8.57 6.27
CA VAL A 240 -19.92 -8.55 6.92
C VAL A 240 -20.83 -9.44 6.09
N MET A 241 -20.89 -10.71 6.49
CA MET A 241 -22.02 -11.62 6.27
C MET A 241 -22.81 -11.37 4.99
N ALA A 242 -22.41 -11.99 3.87
CA ALA A 242 -23.30 -12.46 2.81
C ALA A 242 -24.63 -11.68 2.60
N ALA A 243 -24.57 -10.35 2.56
CA ALA A 243 -25.72 -9.52 2.27
C ALA A 243 -25.83 -9.50 0.76
N THR A 244 -26.44 -10.58 0.29
CA THR A 244 -27.14 -10.73 -0.98
C THR A 244 -27.27 -9.41 -1.74
N THR A 245 -26.80 -9.44 -2.98
CA THR A 245 -27.04 -8.52 -4.13
C THR A 245 -28.43 -7.86 -4.28
N ALA A 246 -29.38 -8.15 -3.40
CA ALA A 246 -30.67 -7.51 -3.31
C ALA A 246 -30.55 -6.08 -2.75
N ASP A 247 -31.22 -5.15 -3.41
CA ASP A 247 -31.41 -3.80 -2.89
C ASP A 247 -32.18 -3.86 -1.56
N GLU A 248 -31.63 -3.33 -0.46
CA GLU A 248 -32.25 -3.37 0.87
C GLU A 248 -33.70 -2.88 0.88
N VAL A 249 -34.00 -1.87 0.05
CA VAL A 249 -35.35 -1.34 -0.13
C VAL A 249 -36.28 -2.36 -0.80
N LEU A 250 -35.79 -3.04 -1.84
CA LEU A 250 -36.59 -4.02 -2.57
C LEU A 250 -36.72 -5.33 -1.79
N SER A 251 -35.81 -5.63 -0.85
CA SER A 251 -35.98 -6.76 0.06
C SER A 251 -37.14 -6.60 1.06
N LEU A 252 -37.73 -5.41 1.18
CA LEU A 252 -38.96 -5.20 1.96
C LEU A 252 -40.20 -5.77 1.26
N GLU A 253 -40.13 -6.12 -0.03
CA GLU A 253 -41.26 -6.64 -0.81
C GLU A 253 -42.03 -7.78 -0.11
N PRO A 254 -41.40 -8.88 0.34
CA PRO A 254 -42.12 -9.93 1.07
C PRO A 254 -42.85 -9.43 2.33
N GLU A 255 -42.24 -8.52 3.11
CA GLU A 255 -42.87 -7.99 4.33
C GLU A 255 -44.09 -7.13 4.00
N VAL A 256 -44.00 -6.30 2.96
CA VAL A 256 -45.13 -5.49 2.50
C VAL A 256 -46.28 -6.37 2.02
N LEU A 257 -45.98 -7.47 1.31
CA LEU A 257 -47.00 -8.42 0.87
C LEU A 257 -47.67 -9.13 2.04
N THR A 258 -46.90 -9.61 3.02
CA THR A 258 -47.49 -10.24 4.22
C THR A 258 -48.41 -9.27 4.97
N ARG A 259 -48.02 -7.99 5.06
CA ARG A 259 -48.84 -6.98 5.72
C ARG A 259 -50.08 -6.62 4.91
N ALA A 260 -49.99 -6.63 3.59
CA ALA A 260 -51.13 -6.40 2.71
C ALA A 260 -52.15 -7.55 2.78
N ASP A 261 -51.68 -8.79 2.96
CA ASP A 261 -52.53 -9.96 3.20
C ASP A 261 -53.21 -9.91 4.57
N ASP A 262 -52.49 -9.48 5.62
CA ASP A 262 -52.98 -9.49 7.01
C ASP A 262 -53.86 -8.27 7.36
N GLU A 263 -53.45 -7.06 6.97
CA GLU A 263 -54.06 -5.78 7.38
C GLU A 263 -54.68 -5.00 6.21
N GLY A 264 -54.51 -5.48 4.98
CA GLY A 264 -54.96 -4.82 3.76
C GLY A 264 -53.92 -3.88 3.13
N ILE A 265 -54.07 -3.65 1.83
CA ILE A 265 -53.15 -2.85 1.01
C ILE A 265 -52.94 -1.42 1.55
N GLU A 266 -53.97 -0.78 2.10
CA GLU A 266 -53.85 0.59 2.63
C GLU A 266 -52.92 0.62 3.85
N SER A 267 -53.01 -0.37 4.74
CA SER A 267 -52.09 -0.49 5.89
C SER A 267 -50.66 -0.74 5.41
N ALA A 268 -50.48 -1.64 4.44
CA ALA A 268 -49.18 -1.96 3.88
C ALA A 268 -48.49 -0.75 3.23
N LEU A 269 -49.22 0.05 2.46
CA LEU A 269 -48.69 1.27 1.83
C LEU A 269 -48.37 2.35 2.87
N ASN A 270 -49.22 2.54 3.88
CA ASN A 270 -48.96 3.46 4.98
C ASN A 270 -47.70 3.06 5.77
N TRP A 271 -47.55 1.77 6.05
CA TRP A 271 -46.36 1.23 6.70
C TRP A 271 -45.10 1.48 5.87
N LEU A 272 -45.18 1.25 4.56
CA LEU A 272 -44.06 1.47 3.66
C LEU A 272 -43.68 2.97 3.60
N GLN A 273 -44.66 3.86 3.57
CA GLN A 273 -44.44 5.30 3.61
C GLN A 273 -43.85 5.78 4.94
N ALA A 274 -44.15 5.11 6.04
CA ALA A 274 -43.68 5.45 7.37
C ALA A 274 -42.27 4.91 7.71
N GLN A 275 -41.64 4.13 6.82
CA GLN A 275 -40.34 3.53 7.12
C GLN A 275 -39.24 4.57 7.33
N PRO A 276 -38.58 4.58 8.51
CA PRO A 276 -37.44 5.46 8.77
C PRO A 276 -36.18 4.98 8.04
N GLY A 277 -35.18 5.86 7.89
CA GLY A 277 -33.87 5.52 7.35
C GLY A 277 -33.72 5.63 5.82
N TYR A 278 -34.82 5.56 5.07
CA TYR A 278 -34.81 5.65 3.60
C TYR A 278 -34.87 7.09 3.07
N THR A 279 -33.90 7.92 3.44
CA THR A 279 -33.91 9.36 3.18
C THR A 279 -33.32 9.77 1.83
N THR A 280 -32.48 8.92 1.22
CA THR A 280 -31.82 9.23 -0.05
C THR A 280 -32.82 9.31 -1.20
N SER A 281 -32.50 10.07 -2.25
CA SER A 281 -33.35 10.17 -3.45
C SER A 281 -33.56 8.81 -4.12
N ARG A 282 -32.52 7.97 -4.17
CA ARG A 282 -32.60 6.58 -4.63
C ARG A 282 -33.58 5.76 -3.80
N ASN A 283 -33.43 5.77 -2.47
CA ASN A 283 -34.28 4.94 -1.61
C ASN A 283 -35.75 5.37 -1.71
N ARG A 284 -36.03 6.68 -1.77
CA ARG A 284 -37.39 7.20 -2.00
C ARG A 284 -37.97 6.76 -3.34
N TRP A 285 -37.16 6.72 -4.40
CA TRP A 285 -37.59 6.23 -5.71
C TRP A 285 -37.90 4.74 -5.68
N LEU A 286 -37.04 3.92 -5.06
CA LEU A 286 -37.24 2.48 -4.92
C LEU A 286 -38.46 2.14 -4.04
N MET A 287 -38.69 2.89 -2.96
CA MET A 287 -39.90 2.74 -2.13
C MET A 287 -41.16 3.00 -2.95
N ARG A 288 -41.13 4.02 -3.82
CA ARG A 288 -42.26 4.35 -4.69
C ARG A 288 -42.48 3.28 -5.78
N LEU A 289 -41.41 2.66 -6.28
CA LEU A 289 -41.50 1.48 -7.14
C LEU A 289 -42.14 0.29 -6.41
N LEU A 290 -41.77 0.05 -5.16
CA LEU A 290 -42.33 -1.03 -4.37
C LEU A 290 -43.84 -0.82 -4.11
N MET A 291 -44.26 0.43 -3.82
CA MET A 291 -45.69 0.79 -3.77
C MET A 291 -46.40 0.45 -5.08
N ALA A 292 -45.77 0.70 -6.23
CA ALA A 292 -46.37 0.39 -7.54
C ALA A 292 -46.56 -1.11 -7.75
N ARG A 293 -45.54 -1.92 -7.43
CA ARG A 293 -45.61 -3.40 -7.53
C ARG A 293 -46.73 -3.98 -6.66
N VAL A 294 -46.81 -3.54 -5.41
CA VAL A 294 -47.86 -3.98 -4.49
C VAL A 294 -49.23 -3.55 -4.98
N SER A 295 -49.35 -2.31 -5.48
CA SER A 295 -50.61 -1.82 -6.06
C SER A 295 -51.09 -2.67 -7.25
N GLU A 296 -50.17 -3.04 -8.14
CA GLU A 296 -50.44 -3.91 -9.28
C GLU A 296 -50.87 -5.31 -8.82
N GLN A 297 -50.15 -5.91 -7.87
CA GLN A 297 -50.42 -7.26 -7.38
C GLN A 297 -51.80 -7.41 -6.71
N TYR A 298 -52.28 -6.38 -6.02
CA TYR A 298 -53.62 -6.37 -5.39
C TYR A 298 -54.70 -5.72 -6.28
N GLY A 299 -54.45 -5.57 -7.58
CA GLY A 299 -55.44 -5.14 -8.58
C GLY A 299 -55.80 -3.65 -8.53
N LYS A 300 -55.03 -2.82 -7.81
CA LYS A 300 -55.18 -1.35 -7.79
C LYS A 300 -54.49 -0.73 -9.01
N ASN A 301 -54.87 -1.16 -10.21
CA ASN A 301 -54.16 -0.88 -11.45
C ASN A 301 -54.05 0.61 -11.79
N GLU A 302 -55.12 1.39 -11.60
CA GLU A 302 -55.10 2.85 -11.82
C GLU A 302 -54.05 3.54 -10.93
N MET A 303 -53.96 3.13 -9.67
CA MET A 303 -52.95 3.64 -8.75
C MET A 303 -51.55 3.23 -9.21
N ALA A 304 -51.36 1.96 -9.57
CA ALA A 304 -50.09 1.47 -10.10
C ALA A 304 -49.65 2.28 -11.34
N LEU A 305 -50.56 2.56 -12.28
CA LEU A 305 -50.29 3.39 -13.46
C LEU A 305 -49.84 4.81 -13.08
N HIS A 306 -50.50 5.46 -12.12
CA HIS A 306 -50.09 6.78 -11.66
C HIS A 306 -48.71 6.76 -10.98
N LEU A 307 -48.43 5.75 -10.18
CA LEU A 307 -47.13 5.56 -9.52
C LEU A 307 -46.01 5.34 -10.55
N LEU A 308 -46.26 4.49 -11.54
CA LEU A 308 -45.29 4.18 -12.61
C LEU A 308 -45.07 5.40 -13.52
N ALA A 309 -46.10 6.17 -13.84
CA ALA A 309 -45.96 7.41 -14.61
C ALA A 309 -45.14 8.47 -13.85
N GLU A 310 -45.36 8.61 -12.54
CA GLU A 310 -44.53 9.48 -11.69
C GLU A 310 -43.06 9.02 -11.71
N LEU A 311 -42.81 7.72 -11.55
CA LEU A 311 -41.47 7.15 -11.56
C LEU A 311 -40.75 7.36 -12.89
N ASP A 312 -41.44 7.16 -14.03
CA ASP A 312 -40.90 7.39 -15.37
C ASP A 312 -40.52 8.87 -15.58
N SER A 313 -41.38 9.79 -15.13
CA SER A 313 -41.07 11.23 -15.22
C SER A 313 -39.85 11.60 -14.38
N ARG A 314 -39.76 11.12 -13.13
CA ARG A 314 -38.65 11.41 -12.21
C ARG A 314 -37.34 10.76 -12.65
N ALA A 315 -37.39 9.61 -13.32
CA ALA A 315 -36.20 8.94 -13.83
C ALA A 315 -35.42 9.83 -14.80
N ARG A 316 -36.08 10.74 -15.53
CA ARG A 316 -35.44 11.70 -16.44
C ARG A 316 -34.67 12.80 -15.72
N GLU A 317 -35.09 13.15 -14.51
CA GLU A 317 -34.47 14.20 -13.69
C GLU A 317 -33.40 13.64 -12.73
N MET A 318 -33.43 12.33 -12.48
CA MET A 318 -32.51 11.66 -11.57
C MET A 318 -31.08 11.73 -12.10
N THR A 319 -30.18 12.32 -11.32
CA THR A 319 -28.77 12.41 -11.68
C THR A 319 -27.97 11.24 -11.13
N LEU A 320 -26.80 10.96 -11.73
CA LEU A 320 -25.89 9.95 -11.18
C LEU A 320 -25.40 10.32 -9.78
N GLU A 321 -25.27 11.63 -9.47
CA GLU A 321 -24.95 12.11 -8.12
C GLU A 321 -26.02 11.72 -7.09
N GLN A 322 -27.29 11.71 -7.48
CA GLN A 322 -28.40 11.31 -6.60
C GLN A 322 -28.56 9.79 -6.49
N TRP A 323 -28.23 9.05 -7.55
CA TRP A 323 -28.42 7.61 -7.62
C TRP A 323 -27.22 6.82 -7.09
N LYS A 324 -26.00 7.20 -7.48
CA LYS A 324 -24.73 6.58 -7.05
C LYS A 324 -23.71 7.69 -6.74
N PRO A 325 -23.87 8.41 -5.61
CA PRO A 325 -22.96 9.48 -5.21
C PRO A 325 -21.51 9.02 -5.10
N GLU A 326 -21.28 7.76 -4.73
CA GLU A 326 -19.96 7.12 -4.60
C GLU A 326 -19.14 7.16 -5.91
N LEU A 327 -19.78 6.87 -7.04
CA LEU A 327 -19.10 6.89 -8.36
C LEU A 327 -18.70 8.30 -8.75
N ILE A 328 -19.54 9.29 -8.44
CA ILE A 328 -19.22 10.67 -8.73
C ILE A 328 -18.12 11.18 -7.78
N PHE A 329 -18.15 10.79 -6.52
CA PHE A 329 -17.08 11.06 -5.57
C PHE A 329 -15.75 10.52 -6.11
N GLU A 330 -15.73 9.28 -6.60
CA GLU A 330 -14.55 8.67 -7.20
C GLU A 330 -14.01 9.48 -8.39
N VAL A 331 -14.88 9.83 -9.35
CA VAL A 331 -14.51 10.62 -10.53
C VAL A 331 -13.89 11.96 -10.11
N LYS A 332 -14.50 12.67 -9.17
CA LYS A 332 -13.99 13.97 -8.68
C LYS A 332 -12.68 13.81 -7.91
N ALA A 333 -12.56 12.80 -7.04
CA ALA A 333 -11.37 12.55 -6.24
C ALA A 333 -10.16 12.17 -7.11
N ARG A 334 -10.36 11.30 -8.11
CA ARG A 334 -9.32 10.94 -9.07
C ARG A 334 -8.87 12.15 -9.91
N ARG A 335 -9.81 12.96 -10.39
CA ARG A 335 -9.49 14.20 -11.12
C ARG A 335 -8.70 15.18 -10.25
N LEU A 336 -9.11 15.37 -8.99
CA LEU A 336 -8.41 16.24 -8.03
C LEU A 336 -6.96 15.77 -7.81
N ARG A 337 -6.75 14.47 -7.62
CA ARG A 337 -5.41 13.88 -7.45
C ARG A 337 -4.50 14.19 -8.65
N LEU A 338 -5.01 14.00 -9.87
CA LEU A 338 -4.25 14.28 -11.10
C LEU A 338 -3.95 15.77 -11.29
N LEU A 339 -4.87 16.66 -10.92
CA LEU A 339 -4.65 18.11 -10.96
C LEU A 339 -3.62 18.58 -9.94
N ARG A 340 -3.63 18.03 -8.71
CA ARG A 340 -2.60 18.28 -7.69
C ARG A 340 -1.21 17.90 -8.21
N GLY A 341 -1.10 16.77 -8.89
CA GLY A 341 0.16 16.35 -9.53
C GLY A 341 0.66 17.30 -10.62
N LYS A 342 -0.24 17.90 -11.40
CA LYS A 342 0.13 18.93 -12.40
C LYS A 342 0.51 20.26 -11.75
N ALA A 343 -0.25 20.70 -10.75
CA ALA A 343 -0.01 21.95 -10.03
C ALA A 343 1.38 21.99 -9.35
N GLY A 344 1.96 20.85 -9.01
CA GLY A 344 3.31 20.77 -8.44
C GLY A 344 4.46 21.11 -9.40
N ARG A 345 4.21 21.24 -10.71
CA ARG A 345 5.27 21.44 -11.73
C ARG A 345 5.71 22.89 -11.90
N SER A 346 4.81 23.85 -11.67
CA SER A 346 5.13 25.29 -11.73
C SER A 346 4.10 26.15 -10.99
N GLU A 347 4.51 27.30 -10.47
CA GLU A 347 3.59 28.26 -9.84
C GLU A 347 2.54 28.79 -10.82
N ALA A 348 2.89 28.95 -12.09
CA ALA A 348 1.95 29.38 -13.13
C ALA A 348 0.84 28.35 -13.36
N GLU A 349 1.18 27.06 -13.44
CA GLU A 349 0.18 25.98 -13.53
C GLU A 349 -0.63 25.85 -12.25
N LYS A 350 -0.01 25.98 -11.07
CA LYS A 350 -0.71 25.98 -9.78
C LYS A 350 -1.80 27.06 -9.74
N ASN A 351 -1.46 28.31 -10.04
CA ASN A 351 -2.41 29.42 -10.01
C ASN A 351 -3.53 29.25 -11.05
N ARG A 352 -3.22 28.64 -12.21
CA ARG A 352 -4.22 28.35 -13.25
C ARG A 352 -5.20 27.24 -12.84
N LEU A 353 -4.75 26.21 -12.16
CA LEU A 353 -5.55 25.02 -11.83
C LEU A 353 -6.29 25.15 -10.48
N LEU A 354 -5.88 26.09 -9.62
CA LEU A 354 -6.43 26.26 -8.27
C LEU A 354 -7.97 26.41 -8.25
N PRO A 355 -8.63 27.22 -9.09
CA PRO A 355 -10.09 27.32 -9.09
C PRO A 355 -10.80 26.01 -9.41
N GLU A 356 -10.23 25.20 -10.31
CA GLU A 356 -10.78 23.89 -10.68
C GLU A 356 -10.61 22.88 -9.53
N MET A 357 -9.46 22.92 -8.85
CA MET A 357 -9.19 22.09 -7.67
C MET A 357 -10.12 22.44 -6.50
N GLU A 358 -10.37 23.73 -6.24
CA GLU A 358 -11.31 24.20 -5.22
C GLU A 358 -12.75 23.78 -5.53
N SER A 359 -13.17 23.88 -6.80
CA SER A 359 -14.49 23.41 -7.23
C SER A 359 -14.67 21.89 -7.02
N LEU A 360 -13.63 21.10 -7.31
CA LEU A 360 -13.65 19.65 -7.07
C LEU A 360 -13.71 19.33 -5.58
N LEU A 361 -12.91 20.01 -4.75
CA LEU A 361 -12.96 19.85 -3.30
C LEU A 361 -14.33 20.22 -2.72
N ALA A 362 -14.90 21.35 -3.12
CA ALA A 362 -16.24 21.74 -2.70
C ALA A 362 -17.30 20.70 -3.10
N GLY A 363 -17.21 20.15 -4.31
CA GLY A 363 -18.09 19.07 -4.77
C GLY A 363 -17.91 17.77 -3.98
N LEU A 364 -16.69 17.41 -3.60
CA LEU A 364 -16.41 16.24 -2.76
C LEU A 364 -16.97 16.41 -1.35
N ILE A 365 -16.79 17.59 -0.74
CA ILE A 365 -17.32 17.91 0.59
C ILE A 365 -18.86 17.89 0.59
N ALA A 366 -19.49 18.39 -0.47
CA ALA A 366 -20.95 18.37 -0.60
C ALA A 366 -21.53 16.95 -0.74
N LEU A 367 -20.77 16.03 -1.35
CA LEU A 367 -21.19 14.63 -1.49
C LEU A 367 -20.98 13.84 -0.20
N ASP A 368 -19.77 13.95 0.37
CA ASP A 368 -19.42 13.24 1.60
C ASP A 368 -18.32 14.02 2.35
N PRO A 369 -18.69 14.82 3.37
CA PRO A 369 -17.73 15.62 4.12
C PRO A 369 -16.77 14.77 4.96
N ALA A 370 -17.19 13.59 5.42
CA ALA A 370 -16.34 12.70 6.22
C ALA A 370 -15.23 12.11 5.36
N ARG A 371 -15.57 11.61 4.16
CA ARG A 371 -14.59 11.10 3.20
C ARG A 371 -13.71 12.22 2.62
N ALA A 372 -14.27 13.40 2.39
CA ALA A 372 -13.53 14.52 1.84
C ALA A 372 -12.52 15.13 2.83
N ALA A 373 -12.70 14.94 4.14
CA ALA A 373 -11.80 15.48 5.17
C ALA A 373 -10.34 15.07 4.96
N VAL A 374 -10.09 13.82 4.52
CA VAL A 374 -8.74 13.31 4.22
C VAL A 374 -8.10 14.03 3.02
N LEU A 375 -8.92 14.57 2.12
CA LEU A 375 -8.47 15.30 0.94
C LEU A 375 -8.23 16.79 1.22
N CYS A 376 -8.72 17.32 2.34
CA CYS A 376 -8.48 18.72 2.73
C CYS A 376 -7.10 18.95 3.36
N ALA A 377 -6.42 17.88 3.79
CA ALA A 377 -5.01 17.90 4.19
C ALA A 377 -4.11 17.99 2.95
#